data_AF-X1EHK5-F1
#
_entry.id   AF-X1EHK5-F1
#
_cell.length_a   1.000
_cell.length_b   1.000
_cell.length_c   1.000
_cell.angle_alpha   90.00
_cell.angle_beta   90.00
_cell.angle_gamma   90.00
#
_symmetry.space_group_name_H-M   'P 1'
#
loop_
_entity.id
_entity.type
_entity.pdbx_description
1 polymer ?
#
loop_
_entity_poly.entity_id
_entity_poly.type
_entity_poly.pdbx_seq_one_letter_code
_entity_poly.pdbx_strand_id
1 'polypeptide(L)' 'MSQQKHMKLWYNNPPREWVEGLPVGNGRIAAMVEGGMYSEKVT' A
#
# COMPACT_ATOMS: atom_id res chain seq x y z
N MET A 1 -5.06 -23.76 -18.10
CA MET A 1 -5.24 -23.03 -16.83
C MET A 1 -4.12 -22.02 -16.70
N SER A 2 -4.42 -20.72 -16.80
CA SER A 2 -3.44 -19.64 -16.63
C SER A 2 -3.00 -19.59 -15.16
N GLN A 3 -1.70 -19.77 -14.89
CA GLN A 3 -1.16 -19.53 -13.54
C GLN A 3 -1.07 -18.02 -13.33
N GLN A 4 -1.94 -17.47 -12.48
CA GLN A 4 -1.84 -16.07 -12.05
C GLN A 4 -0.62 -15.91 -11.16
N LYS A 5 0.44 -15.32 -11.71
CA LYS A 5 1.65 -14.99 -10.97
C LYS A 5 1.35 -13.78 -10.08
N HIS A 6 1.18 -13.99 -8.78
CA HIS A 6 0.96 -12.90 -7.82
C HIS A 6 2.23 -12.06 -7.67
N MET A 7 2.30 -10.94 -8.39
CA MET A 7 3.31 -9.92 -8.17
C MET A 7 2.91 -9.11 -6.93
N LYS A 8 3.76 -9.12 -5.90
CA LYS A 8 3.51 -8.44 -4.63
C LYS A 8 4.66 -7.49 -4.33
N LEU A 9 4.31 -6.31 -3.84
CA LEU A 9 5.23 -5.41 -3.15
C LEU A 9 5.05 -5.64 -1.65
N TRP A 10 6.15 -5.82 -0.92
CA TRP A 10 6.12 -6.14 0.51
C TRP A 10 7.18 -5.32 1.25
N TYR A 11 6.81 -4.81 2.42
CA TYR A 11 7.65 -3.97 3.27
C TYR A 11 7.61 -4.54 4.69
N ASN A 12 8.74 -4.53 5.38
CA ASN A 12 8.93 -5.10 6.72
C ASN A 12 8.69 -4.10 7.86
N ASN A 13 8.48 -2.83 7.53
CA ASN A 13 8.30 -1.74 8.47
C ASN A 13 7.18 -0.80 7.97
N PRO A 14 6.44 -0.16 8.88
CA PRO A 14 5.49 0.87 8.50
C PRO A 14 6.24 2.08 7.91
N PRO A 15 5.69 2.72 6.86
CA PRO A 15 6.07 4.05 6.39
C PRO A 15 6.25 5.05 7.53
N ARG A 16 7.35 5.80 7.53
CA ARG A 16 7.57 6.93 8.46
C ARG A 16 7.19 8.27 7.83
N GLU A 17 7.24 8.34 6.51
CA GLU A 17 6.80 9.49 5.73
C GLU A 17 5.75 9.06 4.69
N TRP A 18 4.88 9.99 4.29
CA TRP A 18 3.80 9.71 3.33
C TRP A 18 4.29 9.12 2.00
N VAL A 19 5.47 9.57 1.55
CA VAL A 19 6.09 9.10 0.29
C VAL A 19 6.57 7.65 0.35
N GLU A 20 6.71 7.08 1.54
CA GLU A 20 7.11 5.67 1.76
C GLU A 20 5.89 4.72 1.76
N GLY A 21 4.67 5.27 1.72
CA GLY A 21 3.41 4.52 1.74
C GLY A 21 3.14 3.71 0.47
N LEU A 22 2.19 2.77 0.57
CA LEU A 22 1.78 2.00 -0.61
C LEU A 22 0.68 2.74 -1.37
N PRO A 23 0.92 3.17 -2.63
CA PRO A 23 -0.12 3.84 -3.40
C PRO A 23 -1.10 2.82 -3.95
N VAL A 24 -2.40 3.08 -3.75
CA VAL A 24 -3.50 2.31 -4.34
C VAL A 24 -4.45 3.24 -5.07
N GLY A 25 -4.99 2.81 -6.20
CA GLY A 25 -5.93 3.64 -6.95
C GLY A 25 -6.59 2.90 -8.10
N ASN A 26 -7.74 3.41 -8.53
CA ASN A 26 -8.52 2.87 -9.66
C ASN A 26 -8.68 3.89 -10.81
N GLY A 27 -7.87 4.95 -10.80
CA GLY A 27 -7.90 6.03 -11.80
C GLY A 27 -8.94 7.13 -11.54
N ARG A 28 -9.87 6.96 -10.60
CA ARG A 28 -10.78 8.03 -10.13
C ARG A 28 -10.48 8.48 -8.71
N ILE A 29 -10.11 7.51 -7.88
CA ILE A 29 -9.66 7.74 -6.52
C ILE A 29 -8.28 7.12 -6.35
N ALA A 30 -7.48 7.77 -5.51
CA ALA A 30 -6.18 7.30 -5.08
C ALA A 30 -6.13 7.42 -3.56
N ALA A 31 -5.39 6.50 -2.95
CA ALA A 31 -5.12 6.50 -1.52
C ALA A 31 -3.69 6.06 -1.26
N MET A 32 -3.11 6.56 -0.18
CA MET A 32 -1.81 6.14 0.33
C MET A 32 -2.00 5.36 1.62
N VAL A 33 -1.45 4.14 1.67
CA VAL A 33 -1.50 3.29 2.86
C VAL A 33 -0.26 3.51 3.72
N GLU A 34 -0.46 4.00 4.96
CA GLU A 34 0.63 4.34 5.90
C GLU A 34 1.04 3.15 6.80
N GLY A 35 0.21 2.10 6.92
CA GLY A 35 0.59 0.83 7.58
C GLY A 35 0.93 0.92 9.08
N GLY A 36 0.54 1.99 9.78
CA GLY A 36 0.87 2.23 11.19
C GLY A 36 0.33 1.16 12.15
N MET A 37 1.15 0.74 13.12
CA MET A 37 0.86 -0.39 14.03
C MET A 37 -0.23 -0.13 15.07
N TYR A 38 -0.44 1.14 15.48
CA TYR A 38 -1.40 1.54 16.52
C TYR A 38 -2.60 2.34 15.98
N SER A 39 -2.44 2.98 14.83
CA SER A 39 -3.47 3.73 14.13
C SER A 39 -3.17 3.64 12.65
N GLU A 40 -4.11 3.06 11.90
CA GLU A 40 -4.04 3.01 10.46
C GLU A 40 -4.67 4.28 9.89
N LYS A 41 -3.93 4.96 9.01
CA LYS A 41 -4.41 6.12 8.26
C LYS A 41 -4.28 5.83 6.78
N VAL A 42 -5.36 6.12 6.05
CA VAL A 42 -5.42 6.03 4.60
C VAL A 42 -5.88 7.39 4.09
N THR A 43 -5.03 8.07 3.33
CA THR A 43 -5.29 9.42 2.78
C THR A 43 -5.46 9.40 1.29
#